data_AF-A0A6A6X0M6-F1
#
_entry.id   AF-A0A6A6X0M6-F1
#
_cell.length_a   1.000
_cell.length_b   1.000
_cell.length_c   1.000
_cell.angle_alpha   90.00
_cell.angle_beta   90.00
_cell.angle_gamma   90.00
#
_symmetry.space_group_name_H-M   'P 1'
#
loop_
_entity.id
_entity.type
_entity.pdbx_description
1 polymer ?
#
loop_
_entity_poly.entity_id
_entity_poly.type
_entity_poly.pdbx_seq_one_letter_code
_entity_poly.pdbx_strand_id
1 'polypeptide(L)'
;NICAHFDHICKTCIGKLVETKVTDRKFQEAELKCLNPSCHHVLSFHEIKSIICEEVFKTWDDALLMYHLRASESFIACLNPVCGQYFSVEGCGSKKAEGQKKKIACPYCKYELCIDCNRPWHGKSNCDNNKKVEDEKSEEAIKSLGAKPCPMCGIKIEKAGGCSHMRCDLCRHNFCWECLVAYGSDMQHASDCMQRHQNIAQDPGNY
;
A
#
# COMPACT_ATOMS: atom_id res chain seq x y z
N ASN A 1 29.06 2.87 25.65
CA ASN A 1 30.22 3.39 24.89
C ASN A 1 30.08 2.97 23.45
N ILE A 2 29.85 3.96 22.58
CA ILE A 2 29.76 3.79 21.14
C ILE A 2 31.12 3.36 20.60
N CYS A 3 31.17 2.46 19.61
CA CYS A 3 32.44 2.05 19.02
C CYS A 3 33.06 3.16 18.15
N ALA A 4 34.39 3.23 18.08
CA ALA A 4 35.12 4.27 17.34
C ALA A 4 34.74 4.36 15.84
N HIS A 5 34.24 3.26 15.25
CA HIS A 5 33.78 3.28 13.85
C HIS A 5 32.59 4.21 13.65
N PHE A 6 31.69 4.34 14.63
CA PHE A 6 30.58 5.29 14.55
C PHE A 6 31.05 6.74 14.72
N ASP A 7 32.14 6.99 15.45
CA ASP A 7 32.73 8.33 15.59
C ASP A 7 33.28 8.85 14.24
N HIS A 8 33.61 7.94 13.32
CA HIS A 8 34.02 8.28 11.95
C HIS A 8 32.84 8.49 10.99
N ILE A 9 31.59 8.31 11.44
CA ILE A 9 30.38 8.51 10.63
C ILE A 9 29.68 9.76 11.14
N CYS A 10 29.45 10.75 10.27
CA CYS A 10 28.74 11.94 10.68
C CYS A 10 27.26 11.65 11.01
N LYS A 11 26.66 12.47 11.87
CA LYS A 11 25.25 12.34 12.29
C LYS A 11 24.27 12.27 11.12
N THR A 12 24.52 13.05 10.06
CA THR A 12 23.70 13.03 8.83
C THR A 12 23.76 11.67 8.12
N CYS A 13 24.93 11.04 8.04
CA CYS A 13 25.07 9.72 7.46
C CYS A 13 24.40 8.65 8.33
N ILE A 14 24.49 8.75 9.66
CA ILE A 14 23.73 7.87 10.57
C ILE A 14 22.22 8.05 10.35
N GLY A 15 21.74 9.29 10.18
CA GLY A 15 20.37 9.59 9.81
C GLY A 15 19.94 8.87 8.52
N LYS A 16 20.74 8.97 7.47
CA LYS A 16 20.47 8.26 6.20
C LYS A 16 20.44 6.74 6.36
N LEU A 17 21.32 6.15 7.18
CA LEU A 17 21.28 4.71 7.47
C LEU A 17 19.97 4.32 8.17
N VAL A 18 19.48 5.13 9.10
CA VAL A 18 18.17 4.93 9.74
C VAL A 18 17.03 5.09 8.72
N GLU A 19 17.08 6.09 7.85
CA GLU A 19 16.09 6.28 6.77
C GLU A 19 16.06 5.09 5.81
N THR A 20 17.21 4.49 5.48
CA THR A 20 17.22 3.27 4.64
C THR A 20 16.48 2.11 5.31
N LYS A 21 16.51 1.99 6.65
CA LYS A 21 15.68 1.00 7.35
C LYS A 21 14.18 1.25 7.18
N VAL A 22 13.77 2.53 7.12
CA VAL A 22 12.38 2.91 6.83
C VAL A 22 12.00 2.53 5.40
N THR A 23 12.83 2.89 4.43
CA THR A 23 12.62 2.57 3.01
C THR A 23 12.59 1.06 2.75
N ASP A 24 13.50 0.32 3.36
CA ASP A 24 13.62 -1.15 3.23
C ASP A 24 12.58 -1.93 4.06
N ARG A 25 11.77 -1.23 4.87
CA ARG A 25 10.79 -1.82 5.80
C ARG A 25 11.38 -2.81 6.81
N LYS A 26 12.60 -2.55 7.29
CA LYS A 26 13.33 -3.39 8.26
C LYS A 26 13.08 -2.91 9.70
N PHE A 27 11.91 -3.29 10.24
CA PHE A 27 11.41 -2.80 11.54
C PHE A 27 11.36 -3.86 12.65
N GLN A 28 11.87 -5.07 12.41
CA GLN A 28 11.91 -6.11 13.46
C GLN A 28 12.80 -5.71 14.64
N GLU A 29 13.85 -4.93 14.38
CA GLU A 29 14.86 -4.54 15.36
C GLU A 29 15.01 -3.00 15.37
N ALA A 30 14.76 -2.37 16.52
CA ALA A 30 14.90 -0.93 16.74
C ALA A 30 16.34 -0.51 17.08
N GLU A 31 17.33 -1.10 16.39
CA GLU A 31 18.76 -0.88 16.60
C GLU A 31 19.49 -0.61 15.28
N LEU A 32 20.72 -0.10 15.30
CA LEU A 32 21.55 0.06 14.11
C LEU A 32 22.90 -0.64 14.30
N LYS A 33 23.16 -1.67 13.49
CA LYS A 33 24.42 -2.45 13.53
C LYS A 33 25.57 -1.66 12.91
N CYS A 34 26.77 -1.78 13.49
CA CYS A 34 27.98 -1.19 12.94
C CYS A 34 28.24 -1.70 11.52
N LEU A 35 28.66 -0.82 10.61
CA LEU A 35 28.95 -1.19 9.21
C LEU A 35 30.26 -1.96 9.03
N ASN A 36 31.10 -2.05 10.07
CA ASN A 36 32.33 -2.82 10.02
C ASN A 36 32.00 -4.31 10.26
N PRO A 37 32.28 -5.21 9.32
CA PRO A 37 31.94 -6.64 9.44
C PRO A 37 32.56 -7.35 10.66
N SER A 38 33.70 -6.86 11.14
CA SER A 38 34.38 -7.42 12.32
C SER A 38 33.88 -6.80 13.64
N CYS A 39 32.94 -5.85 13.59
CA CYS A 39 32.40 -5.15 14.75
C CYS A 39 30.94 -5.52 14.99
N HIS A 40 30.65 -6.07 16.18
CA HIS A 40 29.30 -6.48 16.58
C HIS A 40 28.57 -5.40 17.39
N HIS A 41 29.08 -4.17 17.39
CA HIS A 41 28.48 -3.08 18.14
C HIS A 41 27.15 -2.63 17.51
N VAL A 42 26.16 -2.35 18.34
CA VAL A 42 24.83 -1.88 17.93
C VAL A 42 24.47 -0.60 18.65
N LEU A 43 23.91 0.36 17.94
CA LEU A 43 23.28 1.53 18.53
C LEU A 43 21.84 1.18 18.90
N SER A 44 21.50 1.34 20.17
CA SER A 44 20.14 1.21 20.66
C SER A 44 19.24 2.35 20.19
N PHE A 45 17.92 2.17 20.32
CA PHE A 45 16.92 3.20 20.04
C PHE A 45 17.23 4.55 20.71
N HIS A 46 17.65 4.54 21.98
CA HIS A 46 17.95 5.76 22.73
C HIS A 46 19.23 6.44 22.21
N GLU A 47 20.27 5.66 21.88
CA GLU A 47 21.50 6.20 21.30
C GLU A 47 21.22 6.83 19.94
N ILE A 48 20.45 6.16 19.08
CA ILE A 48 20.02 6.69 17.78
C ILE A 48 19.28 8.01 17.96
N LYS A 49 18.29 8.07 18.89
CA LYS A 49 17.55 9.29 19.23
C LYS A 49 18.46 10.47 19.59
N SER A 50 19.54 10.21 20.31
CA SER A 50 20.49 11.25 20.73
C SER A 50 21.43 11.74 19.63
N ILE A 51 21.56 10.97 18.53
CA ILE A 51 22.53 11.22 17.45
C ILE A 51 21.88 11.96 16.29
N ILE A 52 20.71 11.52 15.84
CA ILE A 52 20.03 12.04 14.64
C ILE A 52 19.10 13.22 14.99
N CYS A 53 18.67 13.99 14.00
CA CYS A 53 17.73 15.08 14.23
C CYS A 53 16.31 14.57 14.50
N GLU A 54 15.50 15.42 15.12
CA GLU A 54 14.16 15.08 15.59
C GLU A 54 13.22 14.66 14.46
N GLU A 55 13.32 15.28 13.29
CA GLU A 55 12.45 14.97 12.15
C GLU A 55 12.69 13.56 11.59
N VAL A 56 13.95 13.16 11.46
CA VAL A 56 14.35 11.82 11.00
C VAL A 56 13.97 10.78 12.05
N PHE A 57 14.25 11.08 13.32
CA PHE A 57 13.90 10.19 14.42
C PHE A 57 12.39 9.95 14.49
N LYS A 58 11.57 11.01 14.40
CA LYS A 58 10.12 10.90 14.44
C LYS A 58 9.58 10.02 13.30
N THR A 59 10.09 10.21 12.08
CA THR A 59 9.69 9.39 10.93
C THR A 59 9.99 7.90 11.16
N TRP A 60 11.15 7.60 11.75
CA TRP A 60 11.54 6.24 12.08
C TRP A 60 10.73 5.65 13.25
N ASP A 61 10.51 6.42 14.31
CA ASP A 61 9.73 6.04 15.49
C ASP A 61 8.26 5.75 15.12
N ASP A 62 7.63 6.62 14.33
CA ASP A 62 6.28 6.41 13.81
C ASP A 62 6.21 5.11 12.97
N ALA A 63 7.21 4.85 12.13
CA ALA A 63 7.26 3.63 11.32
C ALA A 63 7.41 2.36 12.17
N LEU A 64 8.26 2.39 13.20
CA LEU A 64 8.42 1.30 14.17
C LEU A 64 7.12 1.05 14.95
N LEU A 65 6.51 2.10 15.48
CA LEU A 65 5.25 2.02 16.22
C LEU A 65 4.15 1.41 15.33
N MET A 66 3.99 1.91 14.11
CA MET A 66 3.00 1.38 13.17
C MET A 66 3.28 -0.09 12.81
N TYR A 67 4.54 -0.49 12.66
CA TYR A 67 4.91 -1.89 12.43
C TYR A 67 4.48 -2.78 13.60
N HIS A 68 4.81 -2.40 14.83
CA HIS A 68 4.46 -3.17 16.03
C HIS A 68 2.95 -3.24 16.26
N LEU A 69 2.23 -2.14 16.05
CA LEU A 69 0.77 -2.11 16.16
C LEU A 69 0.08 -3.01 15.12
N ARG A 70 0.61 -3.07 13.89
CA ARG A 70 0.08 -3.94 12.82
C ARG A 70 0.38 -5.41 13.06
N ALA A 71 1.52 -5.72 13.67
CA ALA A 71 1.91 -7.09 14.00
C ALA A 71 1.21 -7.62 15.26
N SER A 72 0.62 -6.75 16.08
CA SER A 72 -0.07 -7.13 17.30
C SER A 72 -1.47 -7.67 17.02
N GLU A 73 -1.81 -8.81 17.62
CA GLU A 73 -3.18 -9.35 17.63
C GLU A 73 -4.11 -8.55 18.57
N SER A 74 -3.53 -7.71 19.42
CA SER A 74 -4.23 -6.98 20.48
C SER A 74 -4.62 -5.57 20.09
N PHE A 75 -4.25 -5.10 18.90
CA PHE A 75 -4.57 -3.77 18.41
C PHE A 75 -5.19 -3.83 17.01
N ILE A 76 -6.18 -2.98 16.75
CA ILE A 76 -6.74 -2.77 15.41
C ILE A 76 -6.79 -1.28 15.07
N ALA A 77 -6.78 -0.97 13.77
CA ALA A 77 -6.95 0.39 13.27
C ALA A 77 -8.45 0.72 13.07
N CYS A 78 -8.84 1.95 13.38
CA CYS A 78 -10.16 2.45 13.01
C CYS A 78 -10.26 2.63 11.49
N LEU A 79 -11.29 2.03 10.87
CA LEU A 79 -11.53 2.12 9.42
C LEU A 79 -12.24 3.42 8.99
N ASN A 80 -12.57 4.33 9.92
CA ASN A 80 -13.07 5.64 9.53
C ASN A 80 -11.90 6.42 8.86
N PRO A 81 -12.05 6.89 7.61
CA PRO A 81 -11.00 7.59 6.87
C PRO A 81 -10.46 8.86 7.54
N VAL A 82 -11.27 9.49 8.40
CA VAL A 82 -10.87 10.68 9.18
C VAL A 82 -10.16 10.29 10.48
N CYS A 83 -10.48 9.11 11.04
CA CYS A 83 -9.94 8.72 12.35
C CYS A 83 -8.60 7.98 12.22
N GLY A 84 -8.58 6.82 11.55
CA GLY A 84 -7.37 5.99 11.36
C GLY A 84 -6.64 5.48 12.63
N GLN A 85 -7.05 5.91 13.83
CA GLN A 85 -6.33 5.63 15.07
C GLN A 85 -6.34 4.15 15.44
N TYR A 86 -5.23 3.66 15.99
CA TYR A 86 -5.13 2.34 16.59
C TYR A 86 -5.70 2.34 18.02
N PHE A 87 -6.33 1.24 18.41
CA PHE A 87 -6.81 1.02 19.78
C PHE A 87 -6.73 -0.45 20.16
N SER A 88 -6.60 -0.70 21.46
CA SER A 88 -6.53 -2.05 22.01
C SER A 88 -7.88 -2.75 21.96
N VAL A 89 -7.84 -4.04 21.64
CA VAL A 89 -8.97 -4.97 21.65
C VAL A 89 -8.74 -6.13 22.61
N GLU A 90 -7.76 -5.99 23.51
CA GLU A 90 -7.52 -6.97 24.58
C GLU A 90 -8.80 -7.18 25.41
N GLY A 91 -9.11 -8.44 25.70
CA GLY A 91 -10.32 -8.81 26.42
C GLY A 91 -11.63 -8.64 25.65
N CYS A 92 -11.60 -8.06 24.44
CA CYS A 92 -12.79 -7.96 23.57
C CYS A 92 -13.06 -9.28 22.80
N GLY A 93 -12.04 -10.13 22.64
CA GLY A 93 -12.12 -11.42 21.93
C GLY A 93 -12.08 -12.67 22.83
N SER A 94 -11.98 -12.52 24.15
CA SER A 94 -11.65 -13.64 25.04
C SER A 94 -12.90 -14.28 25.66
N LYS A 95 -13.40 -15.33 25.00
CA LYS A 95 -14.22 -16.42 25.60
C LYS A 95 -15.48 -15.99 26.35
N LYS A 96 -16.57 -15.59 25.67
CA LYS A 96 -17.91 -15.58 26.29
C LYS A 96 -19.00 -16.06 25.33
N ALA A 97 -19.83 -16.96 25.87
CA ALA A 97 -21.14 -17.50 25.48
C ALA A 97 -21.59 -17.37 24.01
N GLU A 98 -22.10 -18.48 23.46
CA GLU A 98 -22.93 -18.52 22.25
C GLU A 98 -23.90 -17.33 22.21
N GLY A 99 -23.64 -16.36 21.33
CA GLY A 99 -24.54 -15.22 21.08
C GLY A 99 -24.05 -13.82 21.47
N GLN A 100 -22.85 -13.60 22.04
CA GLN A 100 -22.35 -12.24 22.32
C GLN A 100 -21.61 -11.60 21.12
N LYS A 101 -21.89 -10.31 20.91
CA LYS A 101 -21.67 -9.57 19.67
C LYS A 101 -20.19 -9.31 19.38
N LYS A 102 -19.75 -9.70 18.17
CA LYS A 102 -18.43 -9.45 17.55
C LYS A 102 -18.17 -7.97 17.20
N LYS A 103 -18.93 -7.06 17.80
CA LYS A 103 -19.00 -5.64 17.46
C LYS A 103 -18.17 -4.84 18.46
N ILE A 104 -17.33 -3.95 17.95
CA ILE A 104 -16.60 -2.97 18.76
C ILE A 104 -16.80 -1.57 18.19
N ALA A 105 -16.81 -0.56 19.05
CA ALA A 105 -16.85 0.84 18.66
C ALA A 105 -15.48 1.48 18.94
N CYS A 106 -14.96 2.21 17.96
CA CYS A 106 -13.74 3.00 18.11
C CYS A 106 -13.90 3.97 19.29
N PRO A 107 -12.95 4.00 20.25
CA PRO A 107 -13.09 4.85 21.43
C PRO A 107 -13.09 6.34 21.07
N TYR A 108 -12.42 6.72 19.98
CA TYR A 108 -12.22 8.09 19.54
C TYR A 108 -13.39 8.67 18.74
N CYS A 109 -13.93 7.91 17.78
CA CYS A 109 -14.96 8.41 16.85
C CYS A 109 -16.26 7.59 16.83
N LYS A 110 -16.36 6.55 17.67
CA LYS A 110 -17.51 5.63 17.78
C LYS A 110 -17.84 4.83 16.51
N TYR A 111 -16.98 4.87 15.49
CA TYR A 111 -17.11 4.02 14.30
C TYR A 111 -17.14 2.54 14.69
N GLU A 112 -18.04 1.78 14.06
CA GLU A 112 -18.34 0.41 14.47
C GLU A 112 -17.65 -0.61 13.55
N LEU A 113 -16.95 -1.57 14.16
CA LEU A 113 -16.18 -2.59 13.46
C LEU A 113 -16.55 -3.99 13.93
N CYS A 114 -16.26 -4.97 13.08
CA CYS A 114 -16.23 -6.38 13.44
C CYS A 114 -14.82 -6.78 13.86
N ILE A 115 -14.65 -7.26 15.09
CA ILE A 115 -13.33 -7.64 15.63
C ILE A 115 -12.73 -8.89 14.96
N ASP A 116 -13.58 -9.81 14.48
CA ASP A 116 -13.14 -11.07 13.89
C ASP A 116 -12.50 -10.90 12.51
N CYS A 117 -13.05 -9.99 11.70
CA CYS A 117 -12.60 -9.79 10.31
C CYS A 117 -11.97 -8.42 10.06
N ASN A 118 -11.93 -7.55 11.07
CA ASN A 118 -11.44 -6.18 11.00
C ASN A 118 -12.03 -5.40 9.79
N ARG A 119 -13.36 -5.47 9.64
CA ARG A 119 -14.16 -4.79 8.61
C ARG A 119 -15.27 -3.95 9.25
N PRO A 120 -15.93 -3.04 8.51
CA PRO A 120 -17.09 -2.32 9.04
C PRO A 120 -18.12 -3.28 9.62
N TRP A 121 -18.79 -2.87 10.69
CA TRP A 121 -19.77 -3.72 11.35
C TRP A 121 -20.90 -4.11 10.38
N HIS A 122 -21.12 -5.42 10.22
CA HIS A 122 -22.01 -6.01 9.22
C HIS A 122 -23.23 -6.74 9.81
N GLY A 123 -23.59 -6.42 11.07
CA GLY A 123 -24.81 -6.89 11.70
C GLY A 123 -24.87 -8.42 11.86
N LYS A 124 -25.86 -9.05 11.21
CA LYS A 124 -26.08 -10.51 11.24
C LYS A 124 -25.37 -11.26 10.10
N SER A 125 -24.83 -10.55 9.10
CA SER A 125 -24.04 -11.21 8.06
C SER A 125 -22.82 -11.87 8.71
N ASN A 126 -22.42 -13.03 8.21
CA ASN A 126 -21.14 -13.60 8.60
C ASN A 126 -19.99 -12.86 7.90
N CYS A 127 -18.77 -13.05 8.40
CA CYS A 127 -17.57 -12.38 7.89
C CYS A 127 -17.27 -12.78 6.43
N ASP A 128 -17.51 -14.05 6.07
CA ASP A 128 -17.23 -14.57 4.72
C ASP A 128 -18.12 -13.94 3.66
N ASN A 129 -19.41 -13.80 3.92
CA ASN A 129 -20.35 -13.16 3.00
C ASN A 129 -20.04 -11.67 2.89
N ASN A 130 -19.73 -10.99 4.00
CA ASN A 130 -19.36 -9.59 3.94
C ASN A 130 -18.08 -9.37 3.13
N LYS A 131 -17.12 -10.30 3.23
CA LYS A 131 -15.92 -10.28 2.40
C LYS A 131 -16.24 -10.36 0.91
N LYS A 132 -17.04 -11.35 0.51
CA LYS A 132 -17.47 -11.53 -0.89
C LYS A 132 -18.15 -10.28 -1.45
N VAL A 133 -19.09 -9.71 -0.70
CA VAL A 133 -19.82 -8.50 -1.13
C VAL A 133 -18.88 -7.30 -1.31
N GLU A 134 -17.87 -7.13 -0.46
CA GLU A 134 -16.88 -6.05 -0.64
C GLU A 134 -15.94 -6.31 -1.81
N ASP A 135 -15.55 -7.56 -2.05
CA ASP A 135 -14.72 -7.94 -3.19
C ASP A 135 -15.48 -7.69 -4.51
N GLU A 136 -16.75 -8.11 -4.59
CA GLU A 136 -17.65 -7.85 -5.73
C GLU A 136 -17.84 -6.35 -5.98
N LYS A 137 -18.12 -5.56 -4.93
CA LYS A 137 -18.22 -4.09 -5.05
C LYS A 137 -16.92 -3.44 -5.51
N SER A 138 -15.78 -3.98 -5.09
CA SER A 138 -14.47 -3.49 -5.53
C SER A 138 -14.25 -3.80 -7.01
N GLU A 139 -14.61 -4.99 -7.46
CA GLU A 139 -14.56 -5.36 -8.88
C GLU A 139 -15.49 -4.50 -9.74
N GLU A 140 -16.71 -4.24 -9.26
CA GLU A 140 -17.67 -3.36 -9.90
C GLU A 140 -17.18 -1.91 -9.93
N ALA A 141 -16.60 -1.42 -8.84
CA ALA A 141 -16.00 -0.08 -8.79
C ALA A 141 -14.86 0.04 -9.81
N ILE A 142 -13.93 -0.93 -9.85
CA ILE A 142 -12.84 -0.99 -10.84
C ILE A 142 -13.40 -1.03 -12.27
N LYS A 143 -14.47 -1.78 -12.50
CA LYS A 143 -15.15 -1.83 -13.81
C LYS A 143 -15.81 -0.49 -14.15
N SER A 144 -16.39 0.19 -13.16
CA SER A 144 -17.06 1.49 -13.33
C SER A 144 -16.09 2.65 -13.57
N LEU A 145 -14.83 2.52 -13.15
CA LEU A 145 -13.74 3.45 -13.47
C LEU A 145 -13.31 3.37 -14.95
N GLY A 146 -13.92 2.48 -15.74
CA GLY A 146 -13.65 2.35 -17.16
C GLY A 146 -12.33 1.65 -17.47
N ALA A 147 -11.72 0.96 -16.50
CA ALA A 147 -10.49 0.21 -16.70
C ALA A 147 -10.68 -0.92 -17.72
N LYS A 148 -9.75 -1.06 -18.67
CA LYS A 148 -9.75 -2.11 -19.70
C LYS A 148 -8.52 -3.02 -19.56
N PRO A 149 -8.63 -4.31 -19.89
CA PRO A 149 -7.48 -5.21 -19.84
C PRO A 149 -6.52 -4.93 -21.00
N CYS A 150 -5.21 -5.04 -20.75
CA CYS A 150 -4.22 -5.13 -21.82
C CYS A 150 -4.51 -6.35 -22.70
N PRO A 151 -4.61 -6.23 -24.03
CA PRO A 151 -4.92 -7.36 -24.92
C PRO A 151 -3.81 -8.41 -24.98
N MET A 152 -2.57 -8.06 -24.60
CA MET A 152 -1.45 -9.00 -24.57
C MET A 152 -1.32 -9.75 -23.23
N CYS A 153 -1.42 -9.05 -22.09
CA CYS A 153 -1.10 -9.62 -20.78
C CYS A 153 -2.24 -9.62 -19.77
N GLY A 154 -3.39 -9.03 -20.10
CA GLY A 154 -4.59 -9.07 -19.27
C GLY A 154 -4.60 -8.16 -18.03
N ILE A 155 -3.50 -7.45 -17.72
CA ILE A 155 -3.50 -6.49 -16.61
C ILE A 155 -4.53 -5.39 -16.85
N LYS A 156 -5.32 -5.05 -15.83
CA LYS A 156 -6.28 -3.94 -15.91
C LYS A 156 -5.50 -2.63 -15.92
N ILE A 157 -5.75 -1.81 -16.93
CA ILE A 157 -5.16 -0.49 -17.13
C ILE A 157 -6.31 0.52 -17.04
N GLU A 158 -6.06 1.71 -16.50
CA GLU A 158 -6.99 2.85 -16.53
C GLU A 158 -6.61 3.80 -17.68
N LYS A 159 -7.59 4.48 -18.30
CA LYS A 159 -7.29 5.43 -19.38
C LYS A 159 -6.55 6.63 -18.80
N ALA A 160 -5.26 6.75 -19.08
CA ALA A 160 -4.49 7.93 -18.71
C ALA A 160 -4.64 9.01 -19.80
N GLY A 161 -5.48 10.02 -19.56
CA GLY A 161 -5.65 11.18 -20.45
C GLY A 161 -6.64 10.97 -21.61
N GLY A 162 -6.51 11.80 -22.65
CA GLY A 162 -7.46 11.84 -23.78
C GLY A 162 -7.08 10.98 -25.00
N CYS A 163 -5.85 10.48 -25.08
CA CYS A 163 -5.37 9.72 -26.23
C CYS A 163 -5.88 8.28 -26.21
N SER A 164 -6.26 7.76 -27.38
CA SER A 164 -6.68 6.37 -27.56
C SER A 164 -5.50 5.43 -27.83
N HIS A 165 -4.31 5.94 -28.14
CA HIS A 165 -3.10 5.13 -28.24
C HIS A 165 -2.54 4.89 -26.83
N MET A 166 -2.53 3.64 -26.39
CA MET A 166 -2.08 3.27 -25.05
C MET A 166 -0.96 2.25 -25.09
N ARG A 167 0.00 2.42 -24.18
CA ARG A 167 1.11 1.49 -23.95
C ARG A 167 0.94 0.84 -22.59
N CYS A 168 0.89 -0.49 -22.55
CA CYS A 168 0.87 -1.22 -21.29
C CYS A 168 2.17 -1.00 -20.52
N ASP A 169 2.12 -0.56 -19.27
CA ASP A 169 3.35 -0.34 -18.48
C ASP A 169 4.08 -1.64 -18.14
N LEU A 170 3.36 -2.76 -18.02
CA LEU A 170 3.92 -4.05 -17.68
C LEU A 170 4.61 -4.73 -18.87
N CYS A 171 3.88 -4.94 -19.97
CA CYS A 171 4.42 -5.67 -21.14
C CYS A 171 4.86 -4.78 -22.29
N ARG A 172 4.72 -3.46 -22.15
CA ARG A 172 5.09 -2.44 -23.15
C ARG A 172 4.36 -2.54 -24.48
N HIS A 173 3.30 -3.36 -24.56
CA HIS A 173 2.47 -3.52 -25.74
C HIS A 173 1.65 -2.26 -26.03
N ASN A 174 1.70 -1.78 -27.28
CA ASN A 174 0.92 -0.64 -27.75
C ASN A 174 -0.40 -1.12 -28.37
N PHE A 175 -1.52 -0.57 -27.94
CA PHE A 175 -2.85 -0.93 -28.42
C PHE A 175 -3.82 0.25 -28.36
N CYS A 176 -4.89 0.18 -29.14
CA CYS A 176 -5.97 1.18 -29.13
C CYS A 176 -6.87 0.95 -27.92
N TRP A 177 -7.03 1.95 -27.06
CA TRP A 177 -7.92 1.89 -25.91
C TRP A 177 -9.37 1.61 -26.30
N GLU A 178 -9.83 2.16 -27.42
CA GLU A 178 -11.24 2.03 -27.81
C GLU A 178 -11.58 0.61 -28.25
N CYS A 179 -10.75 0.00 -29.10
CA CYS A 179 -11.03 -1.30 -29.71
C CYS A 179 -10.07 -2.44 -29.32
N LEU A 180 -9.09 -2.17 -28.44
CA LEU A 180 -8.08 -3.13 -27.95
C LEU A 180 -7.21 -3.79 -29.03
N VAL A 181 -7.20 -3.24 -30.25
CA VAL A 181 -6.34 -3.71 -31.36
C VAL A 181 -4.92 -3.22 -31.16
N ALA A 182 -3.94 -4.10 -31.39
CA ALA A 182 -2.52 -3.78 -31.32
C ALA A 182 -2.09 -2.77 -32.39
N TYR A 183 -1.21 -1.83 -32.03
CA TYR A 183 -0.52 -0.99 -33.00
C TYR A 183 0.62 -1.78 -33.64
N GLY A 184 0.60 -1.88 -34.97
CA GLY A 184 1.58 -2.58 -35.80
C GLY A 184 1.53 -2.08 -37.26
N SER A 185 2.37 -2.64 -38.13
CA SER A 185 2.51 -2.20 -39.53
C SER A 185 1.21 -2.26 -40.33
N ASP A 186 0.39 -3.28 -40.10
CA ASP A 186 -0.88 -3.53 -40.81
C ASP A 186 -2.09 -3.28 -39.90
N MET A 187 -1.99 -2.31 -39.00
CA MET A 187 -3.05 -2.06 -38.01
C MET A 187 -4.36 -1.65 -38.68
N GLN A 188 -5.39 -2.46 -38.48
CA GLN A 188 -6.77 -2.14 -38.81
C GLN A 188 -7.59 -2.15 -37.52
N HIS A 189 -8.14 -0.98 -37.14
CA HIS A 189 -9.07 -0.91 -36.03
C HIS A 189 -10.33 -1.75 -36.31
N ALA A 190 -11.00 -2.20 -35.23
CA ALA A 190 -12.29 -2.85 -35.32
C ALA A 190 -13.30 -1.98 -36.10
N SER A 191 -14.27 -2.60 -36.77
CA SER A 191 -15.21 -1.95 -37.68
C SER A 191 -16.01 -0.81 -37.05
N ASP A 192 -16.25 -0.89 -35.74
CA ASP A 192 -16.98 0.04 -34.88
C ASP A 192 -16.08 1.01 -34.11
N CYS A 193 -14.76 0.94 -34.30
CA CYS A 193 -13.81 1.80 -33.61
C CYS A 193 -13.86 3.23 -34.16
N MET A 194 -14.07 4.21 -33.28
CA MET A 194 -14.08 5.63 -33.65
C MET A 194 -12.74 6.13 -34.24
N GLN A 195 -11.64 5.43 -33.94
CA GLN A 195 -10.31 5.75 -34.48
C GLN A 195 -10.08 5.19 -35.90
N ARG A 196 -10.99 4.37 -36.42
CA ARG A 196 -10.86 3.72 -37.75
C ARG A 196 -10.78 4.71 -38.92
N HIS A 197 -11.30 5.92 -38.77
CA HIS A 197 -11.39 6.91 -39.85
C HIS A 197 -10.31 8.01 -39.78
N GLN A 198 -9.50 8.07 -38.73
CA GLN A 198 -8.40 9.03 -38.68
C GLN A 198 -7.24 8.46 -39.50
N ASN A 199 -6.90 9.11 -40.62
CA ASN A 199 -5.71 8.78 -41.41
C ASN A 199 -4.47 8.85 -40.50
N ILE A 200 -3.98 7.69 -40.06
CA ILE A 200 -2.81 7.52 -39.17
C ILE A 200 -1.54 8.14 -39.79
N ALA A 201 -1.52 8.35 -41.11
CA ALA A 201 -0.44 9.03 -41.82
C ALA A 201 -0.25 10.52 -41.46
N GLN A 202 -1.08 11.11 -40.60
CA GLN A 202 -0.92 12.47 -40.09
C GLN A 202 -0.61 12.56 -38.58
N ASP A 203 -0.31 11.44 -37.90
CA ASP A 203 0.07 11.47 -36.49
C ASP A 203 1.50 12.05 -36.34
N PRO A 204 1.69 13.19 -35.63
CA PRO A 204 3.01 13.80 -35.43
C PRO A 204 3.97 12.93 -34.60
N GLY A 205 3.51 11.83 -34.00
CA GLY A 205 4.31 10.90 -33.21
C GLY A 205 4.87 9.70 -33.97
N ASN A 206 4.76 9.65 -35.31
CA ASN A 206 5.26 8.53 -36.13
C ASN A 206 6.69 8.72 -36.68
N TYR A 207 7.53 9.49 -35.96
CA TYR A 207 8.98 9.60 -36.18
C TYR A 207 9.73 9.26 -34.89
#